data_AF-A0A9X4KK94-F1
#
_entry.id   AF-A0A9X4KK94-F1
#
_cell.length_a   1.000
_cell.length_b   1.000
_cell.length_c   1.000
_cell.angle_alpha   90.00
_cell.angle_beta   90.00
_cell.angle_gamma   90.00
#
_symmetry.space_group_name_H-M   'P 1'
#
loop_
_entity.id
_entity.type
_entity.pdbx_description
1 polymer ?
#
loop_
_entity_poly.entity_id
_entity_poly.type
_entity_poly.pdbx_seq_one_letter_code
_entity_poly.pdbx_strand_id
1 'polypeptide(L)'
;MNSEPSPPAAGQASKLIVAIANDKFAAEEAKVQFQINSKNDLPGLIDAVKEGNGYTSDYTFPSAGDYTITIHLMYPNDHFAFTKQLRVGEET
;
A
#
# COMPACT_ATOMS: atom_id res chain seq x y z
N MET A 1 7.93 -19.55 -17.59
CA MET A 1 8.03 -18.08 -17.51
C MET A 1 7.34 -17.68 -16.22
N ASN A 2 8.06 -17.14 -15.24
CA ASN A 2 7.42 -16.60 -14.03
C ASN A 2 6.89 -15.21 -14.37
N SER A 3 5.59 -15.02 -14.21
CA SER A 3 4.84 -13.81 -14.60
C SER A 3 4.48 -12.91 -13.40
N GLU A 4 5.10 -13.15 -12.25
CA GLU A 4 4.89 -12.30 -11.07
C GLU A 4 5.76 -11.05 -11.19
N PRO A 5 5.25 -9.86 -10.83
CA PRO A 5 6.05 -8.66 -10.80
C PRO A 5 7.23 -8.84 -9.84
N SER A 6 8.40 -8.34 -10.23
CA SER A 6 9.56 -8.30 -9.35
C SER A 6 9.22 -7.55 -8.05
N PRO A 7 9.75 -7.99 -6.89
CA PRO A 7 9.61 -7.25 -5.66
C PRO A 7 10.17 -5.81 -5.81
N PRO A 8 9.62 -4.82 -5.07
CA PRO A 8 10.16 -3.48 -5.06
C PRO A 8 11.58 -3.47 -4.48
N ALA A 9 12.39 -2.52 -4.95
CA ALA A 9 13.74 -2.26 -4.44
C ALA A 9 13.76 -0.94 -3.65
N ALA A 10 14.62 -0.89 -2.62
CA ALA A 10 14.87 0.33 -1.86
C ALA A 10 15.38 1.45 -2.79
N GLY A 11 15.06 2.71 -2.46
CA GLY A 11 15.46 3.87 -3.26
C GLY A 11 14.68 4.05 -4.58
N GLN A 12 13.97 3.03 -5.05
CA GLN A 12 13.17 3.11 -6.27
C GLN A 12 11.69 3.45 -5.97
N ALA A 13 11.13 4.36 -6.78
CA ALA A 13 9.72 4.71 -6.69
C ALA A 13 8.85 3.48 -6.98
N SER A 14 7.99 3.14 -6.03
CA SER A 14 7.04 2.04 -6.12
C SER A 14 5.63 2.59 -6.08
N LYS A 15 4.74 2.07 -6.95
CA LYS A 15 3.33 2.42 -6.91
C LYS A 15 2.58 1.41 -6.03
N LEU A 16 2.04 1.87 -4.91
CA LEU A 16 1.14 1.11 -4.06
C LEU A 16 -0.26 1.16 -4.67
N ILE A 17 -0.92 0.01 -4.78
CA ILE A 17 -2.22 -0.12 -5.43
C ILE A 17 -3.16 -0.93 -4.54
N VAL A 18 -4.36 -0.42 -4.32
CA VAL A 18 -5.48 -1.14 -3.70
C VAL A 18 -6.61 -1.22 -4.71
N ALA A 19 -6.90 -2.43 -5.17
CA ALA A 19 -8.07 -2.69 -6.00
C ALA A 19 -9.29 -2.97 -5.11
N ILE A 20 -10.39 -2.26 -5.33
CA ILE A 20 -11.66 -2.50 -4.64
C ILE A 20 -12.54 -3.36 -5.54
N ALA A 21 -12.55 -4.66 -5.27
CA ALA A 21 -13.35 -5.64 -6.01
C ALA A 21 -14.59 -6.13 -5.24
N ASN A 22 -14.77 -5.70 -4.00
CA ASN A 22 -15.90 -6.10 -3.17
C ASN A 22 -17.02 -5.06 -3.28
N ASP A 23 -18.22 -5.49 -3.64
CA ASP A 23 -19.38 -4.63 -3.85
C ASP A 23 -19.72 -3.76 -2.62
N LYS A 24 -19.52 -4.29 -1.40
CA LYS A 24 -19.72 -3.53 -0.16
C LYS A 24 -18.83 -2.29 -0.13
N PHE A 25 -17.56 -2.45 -0.50
CA PHE A 25 -16.58 -1.36 -0.47
C PHE A 25 -16.64 -0.46 -1.70
N ALA A 26 -17.17 -0.97 -2.81
CA ALA A 26 -17.33 -0.21 -4.06
C ALA A 26 -18.56 0.70 -4.05
N ALA A 27 -19.55 0.42 -3.20
CA ALA A 27 -20.79 1.20 -3.11
C ALA A 27 -20.60 2.64 -2.59
N GLU A 28 -19.52 2.88 -1.84
CA GLU A 28 -19.19 4.19 -1.26
C GLU A 28 -17.70 4.49 -1.48
N GLU A 29 -17.36 5.78 -1.56
CA GLU A 29 -15.97 6.22 -1.65
C GLU A 29 -15.34 6.33 -0.27
N ALA A 30 -14.21 5.66 -0.08
CA ALA A 30 -13.45 5.70 1.16
C ALA A 30 -12.32 6.72 1.05
N LYS A 31 -11.96 7.35 2.17
CA LYS A 31 -10.60 7.87 2.33
C LYS A 31 -9.68 6.67 2.55
N VAL A 32 -8.63 6.55 1.72
CA VAL A 32 -7.69 5.43 1.80
C VAL A 32 -6.32 5.91 2.25
N GLN A 33 -5.72 5.19 3.21
CA GLN A 33 -4.37 5.45 3.70
C GLN A 33 -3.54 4.17 3.75
N PHE A 34 -2.26 4.31 3.44
CA PHE A 34 -1.24 3.28 3.67
C PHE A 34 -0.44 3.65 4.91
N GLN A 35 -0.53 2.84 5.96
CA GLN A 35 0.42 2.87 7.07
C GLN A 35 1.55 1.89 6.78
N ILE A 36 2.78 2.39 6.75
CA ILE A 36 3.98 1.66 6.37
C ILE A 36 4.87 1.56 7.60
N ASN A 37 5.15 0.34 8.05
CA ASN A 37 6.01 0.08 9.19
C ASN A 37 7.14 -0.88 8.80
N SER A 38 8.35 -0.62 9.30
CA SER A 38 9.48 -1.55 9.20
C SER A 38 10.23 -1.56 10.53
N LYS A 39 11.25 -2.41 10.64
CA LYS A 39 12.17 -2.39 11.78
C LYS A 39 13.25 -1.31 11.68
N ASN A 40 13.54 -0.86 10.45
CA ASN A 40 14.72 -0.07 10.13
C ASN A 40 14.41 1.41 9.92
N ASP A 41 13.14 1.75 9.62
CA ASP A 41 12.71 3.10 9.26
C ASP A 41 11.60 3.60 10.18
N LEU A 42 11.40 4.91 10.20
CA LEU A 42 10.27 5.52 10.88
C LEU A 42 8.94 5.13 10.21
N PRO A 43 7.87 4.89 10.99
CA PRO A 43 6.55 4.64 10.43
C PRO A 43 6.09 5.79 9.54
N GLY A 44 5.50 5.45 8.38
CA GLY A 44 4.88 6.39 7.46
C GLY A 44 3.37 6.20 7.40
N LEU A 45 2.64 7.29 7.18
CA LEU A 45 1.21 7.26 6.84
C LEU A 45 1.00 8.12 5.59
N ILE A 46 0.44 7.54 4.55
CA ILE A 46 0.34 8.18 3.24
C ILE A 46 -1.09 8.09 2.74
N ASP A 47 -1.64 9.24 2.33
CA ASP A 47 -2.96 9.30 1.69
C ASP A 47 -2.87 8.74 0.26
N ALA A 48 -3.83 7.90 -0.10
CA ALA A 48 -3.96 7.37 -1.46
C ALA A 48 -4.96 8.21 -2.26
N VAL A 49 -4.72 8.30 -3.57
CA VAL A 49 -5.59 8.97 -4.53
C VAL A 49 -6.46 7.93 -5.23
N LYS A 50 -7.74 8.24 -5.45
CA LYS A 50 -8.63 7.36 -6.20
C LYS A 50 -8.26 7.33 -7.67
N GLU A 51 -8.08 6.14 -8.23
CA GLU A 51 -7.80 5.90 -9.65
C GLU A 51 -8.63 4.70 -10.14
N GLY A 52 -9.60 4.96 -11.02
CA GLY A 52 -10.52 3.92 -11.52
C GLY A 52 -11.30 3.24 -10.37
N ASN A 53 -11.24 1.91 -10.33
CA ASN A 53 -11.89 1.09 -9.29
C ASN A 53 -10.99 0.85 -8.06
N GLY A 54 -9.97 1.67 -7.86
CA GLY A 54 -9.00 1.49 -6.79
C GLY A 54 -8.41 2.80 -6.28
N TYR A 55 -7.37 2.65 -5.47
CA TYR A 55 -6.62 3.77 -4.90
C TYR A 55 -5.14 3.50 -5.05
N THR A 56 -4.37 4.56 -5.28
CA THR A 56 -2.94 4.46 -5.50
C THR A 56 -2.15 5.53 -4.76
N SER A 57 -0.91 5.21 -4.40
CA SER A 57 0.06 6.16 -3.89
C SER A 57 1.44 5.80 -4.38
N ASP A 58 2.26 6.79 -4.69
CA ASP A 58 3.69 6.57 -4.90
C ASP A 58 4.39 6.52 -3.54
N TYR A 59 5.37 5.62 -3.41
CA TYR A 59 6.21 5.50 -2.23
C TYR A 59 7.60 4.99 -2.61
N THR A 60 8.63 5.59 -2.03
CA THR A 60 10.00 5.11 -2.13
C THR A 60 10.38 4.49 -0.79
N PHE A 61 10.63 3.18 -0.80
CA PHE A 61 11.10 2.48 0.39
C PHE A 61 12.52 2.94 0.74
N PRO A 62 12.78 3.46 1.96
CA PRO A 62 14.10 4.03 2.28
C PRO A 62 15.20 2.98 2.42
N SER A 63 14.86 1.75 2.80
CA SER A 63 15.81 0.67 3.01
C SER A 63 15.25 -0.68 2.57
N ALA A 64 16.13 -1.65 2.32
CA ALA A 64 15.71 -3.02 2.08
C ALA A 64 15.27 -3.67 3.39
N GLY A 65 14.29 -4.57 3.32
CA GLY A 65 13.82 -5.29 4.50
C GLY A 65 12.37 -5.73 4.42
N ASP A 66 11.86 -6.20 5.55
CA ASP A 66 10.46 -6.57 5.72
C ASP A 66 9.65 -5.36 6.16
N TYR A 67 8.60 -5.08 5.40
CA TYR A 67 7.62 -4.03 5.66
C TYR A 67 6.26 -4.65 5.98
N THR A 68 5.60 -4.10 6.98
CA THR A 68 4.19 -4.32 7.25
C THR A 68 3.40 -3.12 6.73
N ILE A 69 2.57 -3.36 5.70
CA ILE A 69 1.69 -2.35 5.11
C ILE A 69 0.27 -2.60 5.62
N THR A 70 -0.29 -1.63 6.31
CA THR A 70 -1.71 -1.62 6.71
C THR A 70 -2.47 -0.64 5.84
N ILE A 71 -3.52 -1.12 5.18
CA ILE A 71 -4.42 -0.34 4.33
C ILE A 71 -5.64 0.01 5.16
N HIS A 72 -5.87 1.30 5.38
CA HIS A 72 -7.08 1.81 6.04
C HIS A 72 -8.09 2.25 4.98
N LEU A 73 -9.30 1.70 5.04
CA LEU A 73 -10.47 2.20 4.32
C LEU A 73 -11.37 2.92 5.34
N MET A 74 -11.46 4.24 5.23
CA MET A 74 -12.25 5.08 6.13
C MET A 74 -13.47 5.61 5.39
N TYR A 75 -14.65 5.21 5.85
CA TYR A 75 -15.95 5.71 5.44
C TYR A 75 -16.46 6.67 6.53
N PRO A 76 -17.55 7.43 6.30
CA PRO A 76 -18.09 8.34 7.30
C PRO A 76 -18.41 7.69 8.66
N ASN A 77 -18.86 6.43 8.64
CA ASN A 77 -19.28 5.70 9.84
C ASN A 77 -18.45 4.43 10.13
N ASP A 78 -17.68 3.96 9.16
CA ASP A 78 -16.97 2.68 9.25
C ASP A 78 -15.46 2.87 9.02
N HIS A 79 -14.66 2.05 9.70
CA HIS A 79 -13.21 1.98 9.49
C HIS A 79 -12.78 0.51 9.36
N PHE A 80 -12.21 0.16 8.22
CA PHE A 80 -11.65 -1.17 7.97
C PHE A 80 -10.14 -1.09 7.77
N ALA A 81 -9.41 -2.07 8.28
CA ALA A 81 -7.95 -2.15 8.15
C ALA A 81 -7.52 -3.54 7.68
N PHE A 82 -6.62 -3.59 6.71
CA PHE A 82 -6.08 -4.83 6.14
C PHE A 82 -4.56 -4.78 6.13
N THR A 83 -3.90 -5.82 6.64
CA THR A 83 -2.43 -5.86 6.74
C THR A 83 -1.84 -6.85 5.74
N LYS A 84 -0.73 -6.45 5.11
CA LYS A 84 0.11 -7.27 4.23
C LYS A 84 1.58 -7.13 4.60
N GLN A 85 2.31 -8.23 4.49
CA GLN A 85 3.77 -8.24 4.60
C GLN A 85 4.37 -8.10 3.20
N LEU A 86 5.43 -7.33 3.07
CA LEU A 86 6.14 -7.06 1.83
C LEU A 86 7.65 -7.10 2.08
N ARG A 87 8.37 -7.91 1.32
CA ARG A 87 9.84 -7.88 1.29
C ARG A 87 10.30 -6.90 0.22
N VAL A 88 11.06 -5.90 0.63
CA VAL A 88 11.76 -4.95 -0.26
C VAL A 88 13.20 -5.39 -0.42
N GLY A 89 13.68 -5.47 -1.65
CA GLY A 89 15.06 -5.82 -1.99
C GLY A 89 16.02 -4.62 -1.94
N GLU A 90 17.31 -4.89 -2.07
CA GLU A 90 18.31 -3.84 -2.31
C GLU A 90 18.13 -3.24 -3.71
N GLU A 91 18.60 -2.01 -3.90
CA GLU A 91 18.78 -1.46 -5.24
C GLU A 91 19.86 -2.27 -5.99
N THR A 92 19.55 -2.73 -7.20
CA THR A 92 20.46 -3.53 -8.04
C THR A 92 21.00 -2.74 -9.21
#